data_AF-V7I2H6-F1
#
_entry.id   AF-V7I2H6-F1
#
_cell.length_a   1.000
_cell.length_b   1.000
_cell.length_c   1.000
_cell.angle_alpha   90.00
_cell.angle_beta   90.00
_cell.angle_gamma   90.00
#
_symmetry.space_group_name_H-M   'P 1'
#
loop_
_entity.id
_entity.type
_entity.pdbx_description
1 polymer ?
#
loop_
_entity_poly.entity_id
_entity_poly.type
_entity_poly.pdbx_seq_one_letter_code
_entity_poly.pdbx_strand_id
1 'polypeptide(L)' 'MIERKKFIKDLESYKCSIPKQTYKTIRGQALAGDLDGALRGLRKVLERERIMNMELIKWNA' A
#
# COMPACT_ATOMS: atom_id res chain seq x y z
N MET A 1 -8.73 -4.97 11.92
CA MET A 1 -9.15 -3.65 11.39
C MET A 1 -7.91 -2.82 11.15
N ILE A 2 -7.70 -2.31 9.93
CA ILE A 2 -6.50 -1.56 9.57
C ILE A 2 -6.79 -0.08 9.80
N GLU A 3 -5.99 0.56 10.64
CA GLU A 3 -6.13 1.99 10.86
C GLU A 3 -5.51 2.78 9.70
N ARG A 4 -6.26 3.74 9.16
CA ARG A 4 -5.85 4.61 8.05
C ARG A 4 -4.48 5.26 8.27
N LYS A 5 -4.23 5.76 9.49
CA LYS A 5 -2.96 6.40 9.86
C LYS A 5 -1.79 5.43 9.77
N LYS A 6 -2.00 4.19 10.22
CA LYS A 6 -1.00 3.11 10.14
C LYS A 6 -0.71 2.77 8.68
N PHE A 7 -1.74 2.57 7.87
CA PHE A 7 -1.57 2.31 6.44
C PHE A 7 -0.78 3.40 5.72
N ILE A 8 -1.10 4.67 5.95
CA ILE A 8 -0.38 5.79 5.32
C ILE A 8 1.09 5.81 5.74
N LYS A 9 1.38 5.57 7.03
CA LYS A 9 2.75 5.49 7.54
C LYS A 9 3.53 4.34 6.88
N ASP A 10 2.91 3.17 6.77
CA ASP A 10 3.54 2.01 6.12
C ASP A 10 3.75 2.24 4.61
N LEU A 11 2.81 2.94 3.95
CA LEU A 11 2.93 3.32 2.53
C LEU A 11 4.13 4.24 2.27
N GLU A 12 4.50 5.11 3.22
CA GLU A 12 5.66 6.01 3.09
C GLU A 12 6.98 5.25 2.93
N SER A 13 7.12 4.07 3.56
CA SER A 13 8.30 3.22 3.42
C SER A 13 8.53 2.74 1.98
N TYR A 14 7.47 2.69 1.17
CA TYR A 14 7.54 2.25 -0.23
C TYR A 14 7.65 3.42 -1.22
N LYS A 15 7.63 4.68 -0.76
CA LYS A 15 7.58 5.89 -1.62
C LYS A 15 8.70 5.95 -2.66
N CYS A 16 9.89 5.44 -2.34
CA CYS A 16 11.04 5.40 -3.24
C CYS A 16 11.12 4.12 -4.08
N SER A 17 10.36 3.09 -3.71
CA SER A 17 10.40 1.77 -4.33
C SER A 17 9.26 1.55 -5.33
N ILE A 18 8.19 2.34 -5.26
CA ILE A 18 7.07 2.27 -6.21
C ILE A 18 6.99 3.54 -7.07
N PRO A 19 6.38 3.46 -8.28
CA PRO A 19 6.20 4.62 -9.12
C PRO A 19 5.44 5.75 -8.39
N LYS A 20 5.94 6.99 -8.53
CA LYS A 20 5.38 8.19 -7.87
C LYS A 20 3.87 8.36 -8.07
N GLN A 21 3.39 8.05 -9.27
CA GLN A 21 1.96 8.13 -9.58
C GLN A 21 1.16 7.07 -8.81
N THR A 22 1.65 5.84 -8.77
CA THR A 22 1.04 4.76 -7.99
C THR A 22 0.97 5.09 -6.51
N TYR A 23 2.06 5.62 -5.93
CA TYR A 23 2.07 6.08 -4.55
C TYR A 23 0.96 7.11 -4.28
N LYS A 24 0.82 8.12 -5.15
CA LYS A 24 -0.23 9.14 -5.02
C LYS A 24 -1.62 8.54 -5.10
N THR A 25 -1.86 7.62 -6.03
CA THR A 25 -3.16 6.96 -6.21
C THR A 25 -3.54 6.15 -4.97
N ILE A 26 -2.65 5.28 -4.49
CA ILE A 26 -2.89 4.44 -3.30
C ILE A 26 -3.15 5.32 -2.07
N ARG A 27 -2.35 6.38 -1.89
CA ARG A 27 -2.55 7.34 -0.80
C ARG A 27 -3.89 8.06 -0.91
N GLY A 28 -4.29 8.47 -2.12
CA GLY A 28 -5.58 9.11 -2.39
C GLY A 28 -6.76 8.21 -2.02
N GLN A 29 -6.73 6.94 -2.39
CA GLN A 29 -7.76 5.95 -2.02
C GLN A 29 -7.88 5.81 -0.50
N ALA A 30 -6.75 5.64 0.19
CA ALA A 30 -6.73 5.55 1.65
C ALA A 30 -7.26 6.84 2.33
N LEU A 31 -6.98 8.02 1.76
CA LEU A 31 -7.53 9.29 2.24
C LEU A 31 -9.02 9.45 1.94
N ALA A 32 -9.52 8.88 0.84
CA ALA A 32 -10.94 8.84 0.52
C ALA A 32 -11.73 7.82 1.37
N GLY A 33 -11.04 6.93 2.09
CA GLY A 33 -11.66 5.89 2.94
C GLY A 33 -11.72 4.51 2.27
N ASP A 34 -11.28 4.39 1.02
CA ASP A 34 -11.11 3.13 0.32
C ASP A 34 -9.78 2.47 0.71
N LEU A 35 -9.70 1.99 1.95
CA LEU A 35 -8.50 1.31 2.46
C LEU A 35 -8.29 -0.05 1.78
N ASP A 36 -9.35 -0.81 1.55
CA ASP A 36 -9.29 -2.10 0.86
C ASP A 36 -8.79 -1.97 -0.58
N GLY A 37 -9.28 -0.99 -1.34
CA GLY A 37 -8.79 -0.70 -2.68
C GLY A 37 -7.32 -0.26 -2.68
N ALA A 38 -6.94 0.59 -1.72
CA ALA A 38 -5.55 1.02 -1.54
C ALA A 38 -4.61 -0.17 -1.24
N LEU A 39 -5.01 -1.07 -0.35
CA LEU A 39 -4.26 -2.28 0.01
C LEU A 39 -4.08 -3.21 -1.18
N ARG A 40 -5.15 -3.48 -1.93
CA ARG A 40 -5.07 -4.31 -3.15
C ARG A 40 -4.14 -3.68 -4.19
N GLY A 41 -4.24 -2.36 -4.38
CA GLY A 41 -3.37 -1.60 -5.27
C GLY A 41 -1.90 -1.70 -4.88
N LEU A 42 -1.60 -1.49 -3.59
CA LEU A 42 -0.24 -1.62 -3.06
C LEU A 42 0.32 -3.03 -3.24
N ARG A 43 -0.46 -4.06 -2.89
CA ARG A 43 -0.05 -5.47 -3.05
C ARG A 43 0.36 -5.77 -4.49
N LYS A 44 -0.49 -5.42 -5.46
CA LYS A 44 -0.24 -5.69 -6.88
C LYS A 44 1.04 -5.01 -7.38
N VAL A 45 1.33 -3.83 -6.85
CA VAL A 45 2.54 -3.08 -7.22
C VAL A 45 3.77 -3.73 -6.61
N LEU A 46 3.72 -4.10 -5.34
CA LEU A 46 4.86 -4.74 -4.67
C LEU A 46 5.17 -6.13 -5.26
N GLU A 47 4.15 -6.87 -5.71
CA GLU A 47 4.31 -8.11 -6.48
C GLU A 47 4.99 -7.84 -7.82
N ARG A 48 4.50 -6.84 -8.59
CA ARG A 48 5.06 -6.46 -9.90
C ARG A 48 6.52 -6.03 -9.81
N GLU A 49 6.85 -5.19 -8.83
CA GLU A 49 8.19 -4.65 -8.63
C GLU A 49 9.11 -5.66 -7.90
N ARG A 50 8.62 -6.87 -7.57
CA ARG A 50 9.32 -7.93 -6.83
C ARG A 50 9.87 -7.47 -5.47
N ILE A 51 9.19 -6.51 -4.85
CA ILE A 51 9.53 -5.94 -3.52
C ILE A 51 8.94 -6.80 -2.39
N MET A 52 8.29 -7.93 -2.69
CA MET A 52 7.58 -8.75 -1.70
C MET A 52 8.50 -9.28 -0.59
N ASN A 53 8.45 -8.59 0.55
CA ASN A 53 8.88 -9.11 1.84
C ASN A 53 7.73 -9.88 2.50
N MET A 54 8.08 -10.94 3.24
CA MET A 54 7.18 -11.90 3.89
C MET A 54 6.13 -11.25 4.84
N GLU A 55 6.36 -10.00 5.27
CA GLU A 55 5.44 -9.23 6.11
C GLU A 55 4.16 -8.75 5.39
N LEU A 56 4.17 -8.58 4.07
CA LEU A 56 2.97 -8.17 3.30
C LEU A 56 1.89 -9.26 3.26
N ILE A 57 2.27 -10.52 3.50
CA ILE A 57 1.36 -11.66 3.63
C ILE A 57 0.52 -11.53 4.91
N LYS A 58 1.00 -10.82 5.94
CA LYS A 58 0.26 -10.63 7.21
C LYS A 58 -0.99 -9.76 7.08
N TRP A 59 -1.15 -9.02 5.98
CA TRP A 59 -2.38 -8.26 5.68
C TRP A 59 -3.47 -9.12 4.99
N ASN A 60 -3.25 -10.43 4.79
CA ASN A 60 -4.24 -11.39 4.28
C ASN A 60 -4.96 -12.21 5.38
N ALA A 61 -4.70 -11.91 6.67
CA ALA A 61 -5.32 -12.60 7.80
C ALA A 61 -6.41 -11.75 8.45
#